data_AF-A0AAU7NTU4-F1
#
_entry.id   AF-A0AAU7NTU4-F1
#
_cell.length_a   1.000
_cell.length_b   1.000
_cell.length_c   1.000
_cell.angle_alpha   90.00
_cell.angle_beta   90.00
_cell.angle_gamma   90.00
#
_symmetry.space_group_name_H-M   'P 1'
#
loop_
_entity.id
_entity.type
_entity.pdbx_description
1 polymer ?
#
loop_
_entity_poly.entity_id
_entity_poly.type
_entity_poly.pdbx_seq_one_letter_code
_entity_poly.pdbx_strand_id
1 'polypeptide(L)' 'MTTENNQLAEKVVTAFKSVLTDEALSHISEQEFHQLNLIVREALSQHLGQAATLVEGTARQLRDMTDHQDIGL' A
#
# COMPACT_ATOMS: atom_id res chain seq x y z
N MET A 1 -1.00 3.61 -8.78
CA MET A 1 -0.19 4.29 -7.74
C MET A 1 -0.77 5.68 -7.53
N THR A 2 -1.29 5.98 -6.34
CA THR A 2 -2.03 7.22 -6.04
C THR A 2 -1.12 8.33 -5.48
N THR A 3 -1.58 9.57 -5.53
CA THR A 3 -0.90 10.71 -4.90
C THR A 3 -0.70 10.52 -3.40
N GLU A 4 -1.67 9.92 -2.71
CA GLU A 4 -1.59 9.62 -1.26
C GLU A 4 -0.50 8.59 -0.95
N ASN A 5 -0.34 7.54 -1.77
CA ASN A 5 0.74 6.55 -1.57
C ASN A 5 2.12 7.18 -1.72
N ASN A 6 2.27 8.15 -2.63
CA ASN A 6 3.52 8.87 -2.81
C ASN A 6 3.85 9.71 -1.56
N GLN A 7 2.87 10.44 -1.03
CA GLN A 7 3.02 11.26 0.17
C GLN A 7 3.33 10.41 1.42
N LEU A 8 2.69 9.25 1.55
CA LEU A 8 2.96 8.32 2.66
C LEU A 8 4.36 7.73 2.57
N ALA A 9 4.80 7.32 1.38
CA ALA A 9 6.15 6.80 1.19
C ALA A 9 7.23 7.85 1.48
N GLU A 10 7.03 9.10 1.06
CA GLU A 10 7.92 10.21 1.42
C GLU A 10 7.98 10.42 2.93
N LYS A 11 6.85 10.43 3.63
CA LYS A 11 6.80 10.55 5.10
C LYS A 11 7.57 9.44 5.80
N VAL A 12 7.45 8.20 5.33
CA VAL A 12 8.18 7.06 5.88
C VAL A 12 9.68 7.24 5.68
N VAL A 13 10.12 7.66 4.49
CA VAL A 13 11.54 7.90 4.22
C VAL A 13 12.08 9.08 5.03
N THR A 14 11.30 10.16 5.21
CA THR A 14 11.68 11.29 6.08
C THR A 14 11.80 10.87 7.53
N ALA A 15 10.85 10.09 8.05
CA ALA A 15 10.91 9.55 9.41
C ALA A 15 12.12 8.63 9.59
N PHE A 16 12.41 7.78 8.58
CA PHE A 16 13.59 6.93 8.56
C PHE A 16 14.90 7.76 8.58
N LYS A 17 15.01 8.82 7.78
CA LYS A 17 16.17 9.74 7.84
C LYS A 17 16.33 10.36 9.24
N SER A 18 15.22 10.72 9.91
CA SER A 18 15.25 11.40 11.21
C SER A 18 15.70 10.54 12.39
N VAL A 19 15.69 9.21 12.26
CA VAL A 19 16.13 8.28 13.32
C VAL A 19 17.57 7.82 13.15
N LEU A 20 18.19 8.12 12.02
CA LEU A 20 19.60 7.80 11.76
C LEU A 20 20.52 8.81 12.45
N THR A 21 21.68 8.34 12.89
CA THR A 21 22.77 9.24 13.30
C THR A 21 23.38 9.91 12.06
N ASP A 22 24.02 11.07 12.26
CA ASP A 22 24.69 11.80 11.16
C ASP A 22 25.76 10.93 10.46
N GLU A 23 26.45 10.07 11.22
CA GLU A 23 27.40 9.10 10.68
C GLU A 23 26.71 8.09 9.76
N ALA A 24 25.61 7.48 10.19
CA ALA A 24 24.85 6.54 9.37
C ALA A 24 24.24 7.21 8.12
N LEU A 25 23.75 8.45 8.25
CA LEU A 25 23.26 9.26 7.12
C LEU A 25 24.37 9.51 6.08
N SER A 26 25.60 9.75 6.52
CA SER A 26 26.74 10.00 5.61
C SER A 26 27.14 8.79 4.76
N HIS A 27 26.76 7.58 5.19
CA HIS A 27 27.03 6.34 4.48
C HIS A 27 25.94 5.94 3.48
N ILE A 28 24.77 6.61 3.51
CA ILE A 28 23.64 6.27 2.65
C ILE A 28 23.48 7.35 1.58
N SER A 29 23.52 6.93 0.33
CA SER A 29 23.31 7.80 -0.82
C SER A 29 21.84 8.22 -0.98
N GLU A 30 21.60 9.37 -1.61
CA GLU A 30 20.25 9.78 -1.99
C GLU A 30 19.58 8.77 -2.94
N GLN A 31 20.36 8.01 -3.71
CA GLN A 31 19.84 6.92 -4.55
C GLN A 31 19.24 5.78 -3.72
N GLU A 32 19.87 5.42 -2.59
CA GLU A 32 19.35 4.39 -1.69
C GLU A 32 18.06 4.83 -0.99
N PHE A 33 17.97 6.10 -0.59
CA PHE A 33 16.70 6.65 -0.06
C PHE A 33 15.60 6.69 -1.12
N HIS A 34 15.96 6.97 -2.38
CA HIS A 34 15.01 6.89 -3.49
C HIS A 34 14.51 5.45 -3.71
N GLN A 35 15.40 4.45 -3.64
CA GLN A 35 15.01 3.04 -3.72
C GLN A 35 14.10 2.63 -2.55
N LEU A 36 14.41 3.05 -1.33
CA LEU A 36 13.54 2.84 -0.18
C LEU A 36 12.15 3.43 -0.40
N ASN A 37 12.06 4.64 -0.97
CA ASN A 37 10.79 5.27 -1.31
C ASN A 37 9.99 4.40 -2.30
N LEU A 38 10.62 3.90 -3.37
CA LEU A 38 9.99 3.04 -4.35
C LEU A 38 9.46 1.74 -3.74
N ILE A 39 10.25 1.08 -2.88
CA ILE A 39 9.85 -0.14 -2.16
C ILE A 39 8.61 0.12 -1.31
N VAL A 40 8.60 1.22 -0.56
CA VAL A 40 7.44 1.58 0.28
C VAL A 40 6.20 1.87 -0.57
N ARG A 41 6.34 2.55 -1.70
CA ARG A 41 5.22 2.82 -2.64
C ARG A 41 4.64 1.54 -3.22
N GLU A 42 5.50 0.59 -3.57
CA GLU A 42 5.08 -0.70 -4.10
C GLU A 42 4.31 -1.51 -3.05
N ALA A 43 4.83 -1.60 -1.83
CA ALA A 43 4.17 -2.29 -0.72
C ALA A 43 2.78 -1.69 -0.41
N LEU A 44 2.67 -0.35 -0.33
CA LEU A 44 1.39 0.33 -0.13
C LEU A 44 0.39 0.03 -1.26
N SER A 45 0.88 -0.03 -2.50
CA SER A 45 0.04 -0.34 -3.66
C SER A 45 -0.44 -1.80 -3.67
N GLN A 46 0.41 -2.75 -3.25
CA GLN A 46 0.02 -4.15 -3.11
C GLN A 46 -1.04 -4.35 -2.03
N HIS A 47 -0.90 -3.70 -0.87
CA HIS A 47 -1.91 -3.75 0.20
C HIS A 47 -3.27 -3.23 -0.26
N LEU A 48 -3.30 -2.12 -1.00
CA LEU A 48 -4.54 -1.59 -1.57
C LEU A 48 -5.15 -2.54 -2.61
N GLY A 49 -4.31 -3.17 -3.45
CA GLY A 49 -4.76 -4.19 -4.39
C GLY A 49 -5.42 -5.37 -3.69
N GLN A 50 -4.80 -5.89 -2.61
CA GLN A 50 -5.38 -6.95 -1.79
C GLN A 50 -6.71 -6.55 -1.16
N ALA A 51 -6.81 -5.34 -0.62
CA ALA A 51 -8.07 -4.82 -0.07
C ALA A 51 -9.17 -4.73 -1.13
N ALA A 52 -8.85 -4.27 -2.35
CA ALA A 52 -9.80 -4.22 -3.46
C ALA A 52 -10.29 -5.62 -3.86
N THR A 53 -9.40 -6.62 -3.93
CA THR A 53 -9.77 -8.02 -4.19
C THR A 53 -10.69 -8.58 -3.12
N LEU A 54 -10.43 -8.29 -1.83
CA LEU A 54 -11.31 -8.71 -0.74
C LEU A 54 -12.71 -8.09 -0.87
N VAL A 55 -12.79 -6.78 -1.15
CA VAL A 55 -14.06 -6.08 -1.36
C VAL A 55 -14.82 -6.67 -2.56
N GLU A 56 -14.15 -6.96 -3.67
CA GLU A 56 -14.77 -7.59 -4.83
C GLU A 56 -15.30 -9.00 -4.50
N GLY A 57 -14.51 -9.80 -3.77
CA GLY A 57 -14.89 -11.13 -3.31
C GLY A 57 -16.13 -11.09 -2.42
N THR A 58 -16.16 -10.20 -1.43
CA THR A 58 -17.34 -10.00 -0.57
C THR A 58 -18.56 -9.54 -1.36
N ALA A 59 -18.39 -8.58 -2.28
CA ALA A 59 -19.48 -8.11 -3.13
C ALA A 59 -20.05 -9.22 -4.03
N ARG A 60 -19.20 -10.13 -4.52
CA ARG A 60 -19.62 -11.30 -5.30
C ARG A 60 -20.42 -12.27 -4.45
N GLN A 61 -19.93 -12.60 -3.25
CA GLN A 61 -20.64 -13.47 -2.31
C GLN A 61 -22.03 -12.94 -1.95
N LEU A 62 -22.15 -11.64 -1.69
CA LEU A 62 -23.44 -11.00 -1.39
C LEU A 62 -24.41 -11.09 -2.58
N ARG A 63 -23.95 -10.89 -3.81
CA ARG A 63 -24.78 -11.07 -5.02
C ARG A 63 -25.22 -12.52 -5.19
N ASP A 64 -24.30 -13.47 -5.07
CA ASP A 64 -24.59 -14.90 -5.22
C ASP A 64 -25.62 -15.37 -4.18
N MET A 65 -25.55 -14.87 -2.95
CA MET A 65 -26.55 -15.12 -1.90
C MET A 65 -27.92 -14.52 -2.20
N THR A 66 -27.95 -13.35 -2.86
CA THR A 66 -29.20 -12.65 -3.19
C THR A 66 -29.88 -13.28 -4.41
N ASP A 67 -29.11 -13.67 -5.43
CA ASP A 67 -29.61 -14.39 -6.62
C ASP A 67 -30.17 -15.78 -6.26
N HIS A 68 -29.64 -16.45 -5.22
CA HIS A 68 -30.17 -17.74 -4.75
C HIS A 68 -31.45 -17.63 -3.91
N GLN A 69 -31.82 -16.44 -3.43
CA GLN A 69 -33.07 -16.24 -2.69
C GLN A 69 -34.28 -16.03 -3.60
N ASP A 70 -34.09 -15.68 -4.88
CA ASP A 70 -35.17 -15.45 -5.85
C ASP A 70 -35.59 -16.71 -6.64
N ILE A 71 -34.82 -17.82 -6.59
CA ILE A 71 -35.20 -19.12 -7.18
C ILE A 71 -35.90 -20.00 -6.13
N GLY A 72 -36.88 -19.41 -5.45
CA GLY A 72 -37.62 -20.02 -4.34
C GLY A 72 -39.05 -19.52 -4.22
N LEU A 73 -39.71 -19.21 -5.35
CA LEU A 73 -41.14 -18.99 -5.46
C LEU A 73 -41.73 -19.88 -6.55
#